data_AF-A0A401ZLU7-F1
#
_entry.id   AF-A0A401ZLU7-F1
#
_cell.length_a   1.000
_cell.length_b   1.000
_cell.length_c   1.000
_cell.angle_alpha   90.00
_cell.angle_beta   90.00
_cell.angle_gamma   90.00
#
_symmetry.space_group_name_H-M   'P 1'
#
loop_
_entity.id
_entity.type
_entity.pdbx_description
1 polymer ?
#
loop_
_entity_poly.entity_id
_entity_poly.type
_entity_poly.pdbx_seq_one_letter_code
_entity_poly.pdbx_strand_id
1 'polypeptide(L)'
;MSRFIPVRRVWQIALGLFALALVVTALTMPLLHARASTRTTRLQLSDTLLDPSKFVVKSTLQIDLTRGTATLPLHRGQYQGQTVWYIITDASDFGLAHDLGANYAPKLANVPVGCPECVQNVTLTTPANNKFGDAIVNFAGIPDFRPTRQLQAAPAPNAFPPVVAQPGAVAGPGYSPFIRILGSPVIYNAPIVAVGNGPFDLSHHTNTHDRVVGIDTQKGTVELLLVNGFDAHQPILYLSTDASTPLAATLERAIYVPVLNKLSFLGGDDFLGSARERIFGLINGQTGATNPQAQGFNHLLLDTGAALDATPENIGTGKAIDHADPLNVQGDFPTLADPMHANAYSPAWDLQLGQWTNAAVSQGLNTRQTDENDILNLVNQGLITGPGGAPFGSVGIVINCPPIAFLNEAPTNP
;
A
#
# COMPACT_ATOMS: atom_id res chain seq x y z
N MET A 1 8.87 61.40 -66.64
CA MET A 1 8.56 60.59 -67.84
C MET A 1 7.81 59.33 -67.37
N SER A 2 6.73 58.92 -68.06
CA SER A 2 6.30 57.50 -68.23
C SER A 2 6.01 56.63 -66.97
N ARG A 3 4.85 55.99 -66.73
CA ARG A 3 3.57 55.84 -67.48
C ARG A 3 2.40 55.45 -66.53
N PHE A 4 1.21 55.98 -66.85
CA PHE A 4 -0.15 55.36 -66.88
C PHE A 4 -0.79 54.54 -65.73
N ILE A 5 -2.10 54.78 -65.65
CA ILE A 5 -3.22 54.10 -64.95
C ILE A 5 -4.28 53.75 -66.05
N PRO A 6 -5.56 53.30 -65.84
CA PRO A 6 -6.35 53.04 -64.61
C PRO A 6 -7.29 51.77 -64.60
N VAL A 7 -7.97 51.56 -63.44
CA VAL A 7 -9.43 51.29 -63.30
C VAL A 7 -10.04 49.87 -63.09
N ARG A 8 -11.06 49.90 -62.21
CA ARG A 8 -12.02 48.89 -61.71
C ARG A 8 -12.96 48.28 -62.78
N ARG A 9 -13.64 47.15 -62.43
CA ARG A 9 -15.13 47.10 -62.36
C ARG A 9 -15.70 45.88 -61.63
N VAL A 10 -16.94 46.05 -61.15
CA VAL A 10 -17.80 45.11 -60.41
C VAL A 10 -18.89 44.58 -61.35
N TRP A 11 -19.37 43.34 -61.17
CA TRP A 11 -20.71 42.90 -61.63
C TRP A 11 -21.34 41.85 -60.70
N GLN A 12 -22.65 41.98 -60.47
CA GLN A 12 -23.54 40.95 -59.93
C GLN A 12 -24.39 40.37 -61.08
N ILE A 13 -24.75 39.09 -61.05
CA ILE A 13 -25.92 38.52 -61.77
C ILE A 13 -26.56 37.44 -60.86
N ALA A 14 -27.88 37.25 -60.97
CA ALA A 14 -28.70 36.35 -60.15
C ALA A 14 -29.72 35.54 -60.99
N LEU A 15 -30.50 34.69 -60.29
CA LEU A 15 -31.68 33.91 -60.71
C LEU A 15 -31.49 32.65 -61.60
N GLY A 16 -32.33 31.64 -61.32
CA GLY A 16 -32.53 30.45 -62.17
C GLY A 16 -33.22 29.26 -61.48
N LEU A 17 -34.51 29.37 -61.13
CA LEU A 17 -35.34 28.23 -60.71
C LEU A 17 -35.90 27.47 -61.94
N PHE A 18 -35.83 26.14 -61.95
CA PHE A 18 -36.81 25.30 -62.65
C PHE A 18 -36.95 23.93 -61.96
N ALA A 19 -38.19 23.46 -61.85
CA ALA A 19 -38.52 22.17 -61.25
C ALA A 19 -38.83 21.12 -62.33
N LEU A 20 -38.56 19.85 -62.04
CA LEU A 20 -39.25 18.73 -62.69
C LEU A 20 -39.47 17.62 -61.67
N ALA A 21 -40.72 17.18 -61.53
CA ALA A 21 -41.09 16.06 -60.67
C ALA A 21 -40.93 14.74 -61.42
N LEU A 22 -40.49 13.69 -60.74
CA LEU A 22 -40.66 12.32 -61.21
C LEU A 22 -40.93 11.40 -60.02
N VAL A 23 -42.17 10.89 -59.98
CA VAL A 23 -42.66 9.96 -58.96
C VAL A 23 -42.22 8.55 -59.34
N VAL A 24 -41.48 7.88 -58.46
CA VAL A 24 -41.31 6.42 -58.50
C VAL A 24 -41.55 5.87 -57.09
N THR A 25 -42.67 5.19 -56.90
CA THR A 25 -43.03 4.55 -55.63
C THR A 25 -42.45 3.13 -55.53
N ALA A 26 -41.73 2.91 -54.43
CA ALA A 26 -41.58 1.64 -53.72
C ALA A 26 -41.01 0.40 -54.44
N LEU A 27 -39.82 -0.02 -53.99
CA LEU A 27 -39.65 -1.39 -53.51
C LEU A 27 -38.83 -1.36 -52.21
N THR A 28 -39.39 -1.96 -51.15
CA THR A 28 -38.85 -1.90 -49.79
C THR A 28 -37.80 -2.98 -49.55
N MET A 29 -36.63 -2.60 -49.03
CA MET A 29 -35.76 -3.52 -48.29
C MET A 29 -35.48 -2.96 -46.88
N PRO A 30 -35.59 -3.78 -45.83
CA PRO A 30 -35.32 -3.33 -44.47
C PRO A 30 -33.81 -3.18 -44.26
N LEU A 31 -33.34 -1.94 -44.18
CA LEU A 31 -32.02 -1.62 -43.64
C LEU A 31 -32.02 -1.93 -42.13
N LEU A 32 -31.58 -3.15 -41.79
CA LEU A 32 -31.19 -3.54 -40.45
C LEU A 32 -30.18 -2.51 -39.92
N HIS A 33 -30.64 -1.60 -39.07
CA HIS A 33 -29.79 -0.71 -38.32
C HIS A 33 -29.08 -1.53 -37.24
N ALA A 34 -27.97 -2.15 -37.63
CA ALA A 34 -27.02 -2.71 -36.68
C ALA A 34 -26.49 -1.55 -35.83
N ARG A 35 -27.07 -1.36 -34.64
CA ARG A 35 -26.43 -0.60 -33.57
C ARG A 35 -25.10 -1.30 -33.30
N ALA A 36 -24.02 -0.73 -33.82
CA ALA A 36 -22.67 -1.09 -33.43
C ALA A 36 -22.51 -0.70 -31.96
N SER A 37 -22.89 -1.62 -31.08
CA SER A 37 -22.46 -1.58 -29.69
C SER A 37 -20.94 -1.72 -29.72
N THR A 38 -20.24 -0.60 -29.51
CA THR A 38 -18.82 -0.61 -29.20
C THR A 38 -18.65 -1.25 -27.83
N ARG A 39 -18.76 -2.58 -27.81
CA ARG A 39 -18.18 -3.41 -26.76
C ARG A 39 -16.68 -3.16 -26.86
N THR A 40 -16.18 -2.28 -26.00
CA THR A 40 -14.74 -2.18 -25.74
C THR A 40 -14.35 -3.51 -25.14
N THR A 41 -13.89 -4.44 -25.98
CA THR A 41 -13.34 -5.71 -25.53
C THR A 41 -12.07 -5.38 -24.78
N ARG A 42 -12.18 -5.19 -23.46
CA ARG A 42 -11.03 -5.17 -22.55
C ARG A 42 -10.31 -6.49 -22.84
N LEU A 43 -9.13 -6.41 -23.45
CA LEU A 43 -8.27 -7.58 -23.58
C LEU A 43 -8.10 -8.11 -22.17
N GLN A 44 -8.59 -9.32 -21.91
CA GLN A 44 -8.25 -10.04 -20.69
C GLN A 44 -6.76 -10.38 -20.80
N LEU A 45 -5.92 -9.46 -20.36
CA LEU A 45 -4.61 -9.81 -19.85
C LEU A 45 -4.86 -10.89 -18.79
N SER A 46 -4.32 -12.08 -19.02
CA SER A 46 -4.29 -13.12 -18.01
C SER A 46 -3.45 -12.63 -16.85
N ASP A 47 -4.01 -12.68 -15.64
CA ASP A 47 -3.33 -12.25 -14.43
C ASP A 47 -1.96 -12.95 -14.29
N THR A 48 -0.92 -12.15 -14.05
CA THR A 48 0.45 -12.65 -13.88
C THR A 48 0.66 -12.98 -12.41
N LEU A 49 0.69 -14.26 -12.08
CA LEU A 49 0.84 -14.72 -10.70
C LEU A 49 2.32 -14.92 -10.35
N LEU A 50 2.69 -14.53 -9.13
CA LEU A 50 4.04 -14.79 -8.59
C LEU A 50 4.15 -16.25 -8.12
N ASP A 51 5.31 -16.87 -8.33
CA ASP A 51 5.60 -18.24 -7.89
C ASP A 51 5.57 -18.34 -6.34
N PRO A 52 4.81 -19.28 -5.73
CA PRO A 52 4.71 -19.42 -4.27
C PRO A 52 6.03 -19.67 -3.53
N SER A 53 7.09 -20.13 -4.21
CA SER A 53 8.44 -20.21 -3.62
C SER A 53 8.98 -18.84 -3.15
N LYS A 54 8.46 -17.76 -3.74
CA LYS A 54 8.80 -16.36 -3.45
C LYS A 54 8.06 -15.76 -2.25
N PHE A 55 7.00 -16.41 -1.76
CA PHE A 55 6.23 -15.91 -0.61
C PHE A 55 7.04 -16.08 0.67
N VAL A 56 6.95 -15.15 1.61
CA VAL A 56 7.58 -15.25 2.95
C VAL A 56 6.54 -15.65 3.98
N VAL A 57 5.40 -14.94 4.01
CA VAL A 57 4.17 -15.39 4.67
C VAL A 57 3.63 -16.60 3.87
N LYS A 58 4.08 -17.80 4.24
CA LYS A 58 3.79 -19.07 3.56
C LYS A 58 2.30 -19.45 3.56
N SER A 59 1.47 -18.82 4.38
CA SER A 59 0.01 -18.98 4.35
C SER A 59 -0.67 -18.19 3.21
N THR A 60 0.05 -17.30 2.53
CA THR A 60 -0.44 -16.54 1.36
C THR A 60 -0.86 -17.50 0.24
N LEU A 61 -2.09 -17.32 -0.28
CA LEU A 61 -2.69 -18.24 -1.24
C LEU A 61 -2.34 -17.89 -2.69
N GLN A 62 -2.24 -16.59 -2.99
CA GLN A 62 -1.93 -16.07 -4.32
C GLN A 62 -1.35 -14.66 -4.20
N ILE A 63 -0.40 -14.32 -5.08
CA ILE A 63 0.01 -12.93 -5.33
C ILE A 63 -0.17 -12.66 -6.82
N ASP A 64 -0.90 -11.60 -7.12
CA ASP A 64 -1.20 -11.15 -8.47
C ASP A 64 -0.40 -9.88 -8.79
N LEU A 65 0.58 -10.02 -9.67
CA LEU A 65 1.47 -8.95 -10.12
C LEU A 65 0.80 -8.01 -11.14
N THR A 66 -0.34 -8.41 -11.72
CA THR A 66 -1.12 -7.57 -12.65
C THR A 66 -2.09 -6.65 -11.90
N ARG A 67 -2.68 -7.14 -10.80
CA ARG A 67 -3.55 -6.36 -9.90
C ARG A 67 -2.76 -5.62 -8.81
N GLY A 68 -1.57 -6.13 -8.45
CA GLY A 68 -0.77 -5.63 -7.33
C GLY A 68 -1.32 -6.09 -5.97
N THR A 69 -1.84 -7.31 -5.87
CA THR A 69 -2.60 -7.79 -4.71
C THR A 69 -2.10 -9.12 -4.17
N ALA A 70 -2.34 -9.36 -2.88
CA ALA A 70 -2.17 -10.67 -2.24
C ALA A 70 -3.50 -11.18 -1.72
N THR A 71 -3.76 -12.48 -1.90
CA THR A 71 -4.89 -13.19 -1.29
C THR A 71 -4.40 -13.96 -0.07
N LEU A 72 -4.85 -13.57 1.12
CA LEU A 72 -4.48 -14.17 2.40
C LEU A 72 -5.66 -14.91 3.05
N PRO A 73 -5.39 -15.87 3.96
CA PRO A 73 -6.42 -16.44 4.84
C PRO A 73 -7.09 -15.37 5.69
N LEU A 74 -8.40 -15.50 5.86
CA LEU A 74 -9.24 -14.58 6.63
C LEU A 74 -9.82 -15.31 7.84
N HIS A 75 -9.38 -14.89 9.03
CA HIS A 75 -9.82 -15.48 10.29
C HIS A 75 -11.01 -14.73 10.88
N ARG A 76 -11.87 -15.46 11.60
CA ARG A 76 -13.07 -14.91 12.24
C ARG A 76 -12.86 -14.70 13.75
N GLY A 77 -12.87 -13.44 14.16
CA GLY A 77 -12.91 -13.03 15.56
C GLY A 77 -14.25 -12.44 15.98
N GLN A 78 -14.30 -11.91 17.20
CA GLN A 78 -15.40 -11.09 17.67
C GLN A 78 -14.94 -9.98 18.64
N TYR A 79 -15.73 -8.91 18.72
CA TYR A 79 -15.62 -7.86 19.73
C TYR A 79 -17.03 -7.51 20.23
N GLN A 80 -17.29 -7.69 21.53
CA GLN A 80 -18.59 -7.37 22.15
C GLN A 80 -19.83 -7.95 21.40
N GLY A 81 -19.69 -9.12 20.78
CA GLY A 81 -20.73 -9.78 19.98
C GLY A 81 -20.80 -9.36 18.51
N GLN A 82 -20.07 -8.33 18.08
CA GLN A 82 -19.86 -7.99 16.68
C GLN A 82 -18.80 -8.93 16.07
N THR A 83 -19.08 -9.51 14.89
CA THR A 83 -18.06 -10.27 14.14
C THR A 83 -16.93 -9.35 13.69
N VAL A 84 -15.70 -9.84 13.78
CA VAL A 84 -14.47 -9.19 13.34
C VAL A 84 -13.75 -10.12 12.36
N TRP A 85 -13.11 -9.57 11.33
CA TRP A 85 -12.30 -10.32 10.39
C TRP A 85 -10.87 -9.79 10.38
N TYR A 86 -9.90 -10.68 10.50
CA TYR A 86 -8.48 -10.34 10.64
C TYR A 86 -7.60 -11.31 9.86
N ILE A 87 -6.38 -10.89 9.55
CA ILE A 87 -5.32 -11.74 8.98
C ILE A 87 -4.27 -12.02 10.06
N ILE A 88 -3.41 -13.02 9.86
CA ILE A 88 -2.19 -13.19 10.68
C ILE A 88 -1.00 -13.15 9.73
N THR A 89 -0.01 -12.31 10.04
CA THR A 89 1.16 -12.07 9.17
C THR A 89 2.48 -12.42 9.84
N ASP A 90 2.59 -12.22 11.15
CA ASP A 90 3.82 -12.47 11.92
C ASP A 90 3.51 -13.03 13.32
N ALA A 91 4.46 -13.76 13.90
CA ALA A 91 4.44 -14.13 15.31
C ALA A 91 5.83 -14.04 15.96
N SER A 92 5.88 -13.70 17.25
CA SER A 92 7.12 -13.57 18.02
C SER A 92 7.77 -14.90 18.43
N ASP A 93 7.11 -16.02 18.15
CA ASP A 93 7.59 -17.37 18.43
C ASP A 93 7.79 -18.13 17.11
N PHE A 94 8.94 -18.79 16.98
CA PHE A 94 9.34 -19.46 15.75
C PHE A 94 8.43 -20.64 15.37
N GLY A 95 8.05 -21.48 16.34
CA GLY A 95 7.23 -22.66 16.08
C GLY A 95 5.81 -22.26 15.68
N LEU A 96 5.24 -21.29 16.38
CA LEU A 96 3.91 -20.77 16.08
C LEU A 96 3.87 -19.96 14.78
N ALA A 97 4.93 -19.22 14.44
CA ALA A 97 5.06 -18.59 13.13
C ALA A 97 5.06 -19.65 12.02
N HIS A 98 5.86 -20.71 12.17
CA HIS A 98 5.96 -21.82 11.22
C HIS A 98 4.61 -22.54 11.02
N ASP A 99 3.95 -22.94 12.12
CA ASP A 99 2.67 -23.67 12.09
C ASP A 99 1.53 -22.84 11.46
N LEU A 100 1.57 -21.50 11.60
CA LEU A 100 0.61 -20.58 10.99
C LEU A 100 0.98 -20.15 9.56
N GLY A 101 2.17 -20.52 9.07
CA GLY A 101 2.70 -19.98 7.81
C GLY A 101 2.92 -18.46 7.84
N ALA A 102 3.16 -17.91 9.03
CA ALA A 102 3.46 -16.49 9.26
C ALA A 102 4.97 -16.24 9.31
N ASN A 103 5.39 -14.99 9.19
CA ASN A 103 6.78 -14.60 9.41
C ASN A 103 7.16 -14.77 10.89
N TYR A 104 8.39 -15.20 11.16
CA TYR A 104 8.96 -15.17 12.51
C TYR A 104 9.53 -13.78 12.79
N ALA A 105 8.94 -13.05 13.74
CA ALA A 105 9.27 -11.67 14.08
C ALA A 105 9.61 -11.53 15.58
N PRO A 106 10.80 -11.97 16.02
CA PRO A 106 11.13 -12.08 17.45
C PRO A 106 11.03 -10.76 18.21
N LYS A 107 11.35 -9.63 17.57
CA LYS A 107 11.23 -8.29 18.18
C LYS A 107 9.78 -7.95 18.58
N LEU A 108 8.77 -8.63 18.05
CA LEU A 108 7.39 -8.48 18.55
C LEU A 108 7.25 -8.86 20.03
N ALA A 109 8.09 -9.75 20.57
CA ALA A 109 8.11 -10.05 22.01
C ALA A 109 8.42 -8.82 22.88
N ASN A 110 9.06 -7.79 22.30
CA ASN A 110 9.42 -6.55 22.96
C ASN A 110 8.35 -5.45 22.86
N VAL A 111 7.27 -5.62 22.07
CA VAL A 111 6.15 -4.65 21.98
C VAL A 111 5.63 -4.17 23.35
N PRO A 112 5.43 -5.02 24.38
CA PRO A 112 4.98 -4.56 25.70
C PRO A 112 6.05 -3.85 26.54
N VAL A 113 7.33 -3.84 26.14
CA VAL A 113 8.41 -3.13 26.84
C VAL A 113 8.19 -1.63 26.67
N GLY A 114 7.85 -0.94 27.76
CA GLY A 114 7.55 0.50 27.74
C GLY A 114 6.18 0.86 27.16
N CYS A 115 5.51 -0.05 26.43
CA CYS A 115 4.17 0.14 25.89
C CYS A 115 3.25 -1.08 26.08
N PRO A 116 2.83 -1.41 27.31
CA PRO A 116 1.87 -2.49 27.55
C PRO A 116 0.53 -2.28 26.81
N GLU A 117 0.14 -1.03 26.54
CA GLU A 117 -1.05 -0.68 25.75
C GLU A 117 -0.87 -0.84 24.23
N CYS A 118 0.36 -1.04 23.74
CA CYS A 118 0.62 -1.43 22.35
C CYS A 118 0.29 -2.91 22.10
N VAL A 119 0.05 -3.70 23.15
CA VAL A 119 -0.43 -5.08 23.04
C VAL A 119 -1.91 -5.16 23.40
N GLN A 120 -2.71 -5.60 22.43
CA GLN A 120 -4.10 -5.94 22.66
C GLN A 120 -4.20 -7.34 23.30
N ASN A 121 -4.56 -7.41 24.58
CA ASN A 121 -4.77 -8.69 25.25
C ASN A 121 -6.12 -9.30 24.83
N VAL A 122 -6.10 -10.51 24.28
CA VAL A 122 -7.28 -11.20 23.74
C VAL A 122 -7.54 -12.52 24.48
N THR A 123 -8.77 -13.03 24.41
CA THR A 123 -9.11 -14.40 24.85
C THR A 123 -9.55 -15.26 23.68
N LEU A 124 -9.57 -16.57 23.87
CA LEU A 124 -10.06 -17.53 22.89
C LEU A 124 -11.38 -18.14 23.34
N THR A 125 -12.30 -18.32 22.39
CA THR A 125 -13.51 -19.15 22.59
C THR A 125 -13.48 -20.32 21.61
N THR A 126 -13.28 -21.54 22.14
CA THR A 126 -13.45 -22.77 21.36
C THR A 126 -14.95 -23.00 21.10
N PRO A 127 -15.41 -23.12 19.84
CA PRO A 127 -16.82 -23.42 19.57
C PRO A 127 -17.17 -24.81 20.10
N ALA A 128 -18.25 -24.91 20.89
CA ALA A 128 -18.63 -26.17 21.57
C ALA A 128 -18.77 -27.39 20.64
N ASN A 129 -19.16 -27.15 19.38
CA ASN A 129 -19.38 -28.17 18.36
C ASN A 129 -18.22 -28.32 17.35
N ASN A 130 -17.11 -27.58 17.52
CA ASN A 130 -15.98 -27.63 16.59
C ASN A 130 -14.64 -27.77 17.33
N LYS A 131 -14.34 -28.99 17.80
CA LYS A 131 -13.09 -29.31 18.51
C LYS A 131 -11.83 -29.29 17.64
N PHE A 132 -11.99 -29.19 16.31
CA PHE A 132 -10.90 -29.27 15.32
C PHE A 132 -10.84 -28.06 14.38
N GLY A 133 -11.57 -26.99 14.68
CA GLY A 133 -11.52 -25.75 13.90
C GLY A 133 -11.15 -24.56 14.78
N ASP A 134 -10.88 -23.45 14.10
CA ASP A 134 -10.31 -22.24 14.69
C ASP A 134 -11.05 -21.77 15.95
N ALA A 135 -10.27 -21.47 16.99
CA ALA A 135 -10.78 -20.78 18.16
C ALA A 135 -11.08 -19.32 17.78
N ILE A 136 -12.25 -18.83 18.21
CA ILE A 136 -12.63 -17.44 17.95
C ILE A 136 -11.82 -16.53 18.86
N VAL A 137 -11.04 -15.62 18.27
CA VAL A 137 -10.34 -14.56 19.00
C VAL A 137 -11.34 -13.51 19.46
N ASN A 138 -11.40 -13.28 20.77
CA ASN A 138 -12.17 -12.22 21.40
C ASN A 138 -11.25 -10.99 21.57
N PHE A 139 -11.41 -10.03 20.67
CA PHE A 139 -10.68 -8.76 20.68
C PHE A 139 -11.12 -7.87 21.87
N ALA A 140 -10.22 -6.99 22.32
CA ALA A 140 -10.46 -5.99 23.35
C ALA A 140 -10.73 -4.58 22.79
N GLY A 141 -10.49 -4.36 21.50
CA GLY A 141 -10.85 -3.17 20.74
C GLY A 141 -10.81 -3.44 19.23
N ILE A 142 -11.46 -2.58 18.45
CA ILE A 142 -11.53 -2.69 16.98
C ILE A 142 -11.26 -1.33 16.33
N PRO A 143 -10.81 -1.27 15.06
CA PRO A 143 -10.78 -0.03 14.30
C PRO A 143 -12.19 0.46 13.97
N ASP A 144 -12.31 1.78 13.79
CA ASP A 144 -13.44 2.43 13.14
C ASP A 144 -13.08 2.71 11.67
N PHE A 145 -13.77 2.03 10.76
CA PHE A 145 -13.62 2.14 9.30
C PHE A 145 -14.59 3.15 8.67
N ARG A 146 -15.41 3.86 9.46
CA ARG A 146 -16.37 4.85 8.94
C ARG A 146 -15.77 6.17 8.42
N PRO A 147 -14.59 6.65 8.86
CA PRO A 147 -13.98 7.84 8.26
C PRO A 147 -13.73 7.67 6.76
N THR A 148 -13.84 8.75 5.99
CA THR A 148 -13.42 8.73 4.58
C THR A 148 -11.98 9.19 4.49
N ARG A 149 -11.14 8.42 3.81
CA ARG A 149 -9.76 8.82 3.52
C ARG A 149 -9.72 10.05 2.62
N GLN A 150 -8.84 11.00 2.90
CA GLN A 150 -8.62 12.17 2.04
C GLN A 150 -7.13 12.46 1.92
N LEU A 151 -6.63 12.53 0.68
CA LEU A 151 -5.25 12.87 0.39
C LEU A 151 -5.20 13.92 -0.72
N GLN A 152 -4.57 15.06 -0.44
CA GLN A 152 -4.33 16.12 -1.41
C GLN A 152 -2.87 16.55 -1.38
N ALA A 153 -2.15 16.30 -2.47
CA ALA A 153 -0.78 16.75 -2.67
C ALA A 153 -0.65 18.28 -2.55
N ALA A 154 0.48 18.76 -2.02
CA ALA A 154 0.86 20.16 -2.19
C ALA A 154 1.26 20.44 -3.67
N PRO A 155 1.31 21.72 -4.10
CA PRO A 155 1.71 22.06 -5.46
C PRO A 155 3.12 21.56 -5.81
N ALA A 156 3.28 21.06 -7.04
CA ALA A 156 4.56 20.63 -7.58
C ALA A 156 5.62 21.77 -7.55
N PRO A 157 6.92 21.47 -7.38
CA PRO A 157 7.52 20.12 -7.32
C PRO A 157 7.52 19.49 -5.92
N ASN A 158 7.18 20.25 -4.87
CA ASN A 158 7.27 19.81 -3.47
C ASN A 158 5.89 19.38 -2.96
N ALA A 159 5.41 18.24 -3.47
CA ALA A 159 4.09 17.70 -3.14
C ALA A 159 3.97 17.17 -1.71
N PHE A 160 5.09 16.78 -1.10
CA PHE A 160 5.19 16.38 0.31
C PHE A 160 5.73 17.55 1.17
N PRO A 161 5.17 17.80 2.36
CA PRO A 161 3.98 17.15 2.92
C PRO A 161 2.69 17.56 2.17
N PRO A 162 1.68 16.67 2.09
CA PRO A 162 0.40 16.98 1.47
C PRO A 162 -0.35 18.08 2.24
N VAL A 163 -1.20 18.85 1.55
CA VAL A 163 -2.05 19.88 2.17
C VAL A 163 -3.28 19.30 2.88
N VAL A 164 -3.69 18.08 2.52
CA VAL A 164 -4.69 17.29 3.26
C VAL A 164 -4.17 15.87 3.42
N ALA A 165 -4.16 15.37 4.66
CA ALA A 165 -3.95 13.96 4.97
C ALA A 165 -4.92 13.53 6.09
N GLN A 166 -5.96 12.79 5.72
CA GLN A 166 -6.94 12.20 6.63
C GLN A 166 -7.02 10.68 6.36
N PRO A 167 -6.81 9.82 7.38
CA PRO A 167 -6.95 8.37 7.22
C PRO A 167 -8.42 7.95 7.10
N GLY A 168 -8.70 6.86 6.37
CA GLY A 168 -10.03 6.25 6.31
C GLY A 168 -10.36 5.37 7.51
N ALA A 169 -9.34 4.95 8.27
CA ALA A 169 -9.53 4.10 9.44
C ALA A 169 -8.78 4.64 10.67
N VAL A 170 -9.38 4.51 11.85
CA VAL A 170 -8.80 4.98 13.12
C VAL A 170 -9.00 3.92 14.21
N ALA A 171 -7.99 3.70 15.06
CA ALA A 171 -8.09 2.80 16.21
C ALA A 171 -9.22 3.22 17.17
N GLY A 172 -10.14 2.30 17.44
CA GLY A 172 -11.04 2.41 18.58
C GLY A 172 -10.31 2.16 19.91
N PRO A 173 -10.95 2.46 21.06
CA PRO A 173 -10.37 2.20 22.37
C PRO A 173 -9.94 0.73 22.54
N GLY A 174 -8.69 0.50 22.95
CA GLY A 174 -8.14 -0.84 23.16
C GLY A 174 -7.68 -1.58 21.90
N TYR A 175 -7.79 -0.98 20.70
CA TYR A 175 -7.28 -1.60 19.47
C TYR A 175 -5.76 -1.44 19.34
N SER A 176 -5.11 -2.54 18.99
CA SER A 176 -3.76 -2.63 18.42
C SER A 176 -3.71 -3.87 17.52
N PRO A 177 -3.00 -3.86 16.38
CA PRO A 177 -2.80 -5.05 15.57
C PRO A 177 -1.98 -6.14 16.28
N PHE A 178 -1.14 -5.76 17.25
CA PHE A 178 -0.34 -6.71 18.02
C PHE A 178 -1.19 -7.32 19.14
N ILE A 179 -1.57 -8.58 18.97
CA ILE A 179 -2.40 -9.31 19.95
C ILE A 179 -1.55 -10.24 20.82
N ARG A 180 -1.98 -10.42 22.08
CA ARG A 180 -1.48 -11.47 22.98
C ARG A 180 -2.64 -12.25 23.56
N ILE A 181 -2.63 -13.56 23.33
CA ILE A 181 -3.60 -14.48 23.93
C ILE A 181 -3.30 -14.58 25.43
N LEU A 182 -4.28 -14.29 26.29
CA LEU A 182 -4.10 -14.37 27.74
C LEU A 182 -3.61 -15.77 28.18
N GLY A 183 -2.53 -15.79 28.96
CA GLY A 183 -1.83 -17.01 29.37
C GLY A 183 -0.63 -17.39 28.49
N SER A 184 -0.41 -16.71 27.35
CA SER A 184 0.76 -16.88 26.50
C SER A 184 1.67 -15.63 26.54
N PRO A 185 3.00 -15.77 26.44
CA PRO A 185 3.91 -14.65 26.23
C PRO A 185 3.94 -14.16 24.77
N VAL A 186 3.43 -14.96 23.83
CA VAL A 186 3.60 -14.76 22.38
C VAL A 186 2.75 -13.59 21.89
N ILE A 187 3.39 -12.74 21.07
CA ILE A 187 2.76 -11.62 20.37
C ILE A 187 2.57 -12.03 18.90
N TYR A 188 1.36 -11.80 18.37
CA TYR A 188 1.04 -12.03 16.95
C TYR A 188 0.70 -10.69 16.29
N ASN A 189 1.12 -10.51 15.04
CA ASN A 189 0.62 -9.43 14.20
C ASN A 189 -0.69 -9.88 13.53
N ALA A 190 -1.81 -9.37 14.04
CA ALA A 190 -3.15 -9.79 13.68
C ALA A 190 -4.09 -8.60 13.37
N PRO A 191 -3.77 -7.77 12.34
CA PRO A 191 -4.54 -6.58 12.01
C PRO A 191 -5.96 -6.93 11.55
N ILE A 192 -6.92 -6.12 12.00
CA ILE A 192 -8.32 -6.25 11.61
C ILE A 192 -8.52 -5.64 10.23
N VAL A 193 -9.16 -6.39 9.32
CA VAL A 193 -9.38 -5.97 7.92
C VAL A 193 -10.85 -5.70 7.58
N ALA A 194 -11.80 -6.21 8.37
CA ALA A 194 -13.22 -5.86 8.24
C ALA A 194 -14.02 -6.08 9.54
N VAL A 195 -15.16 -5.42 9.66
CA VAL A 195 -16.09 -5.57 10.81
C VAL A 195 -17.53 -5.86 10.36
N GLY A 196 -18.25 -6.66 11.15
CA GLY A 196 -19.63 -7.06 10.88
C GLY A 196 -19.77 -8.32 10.02
N ASN A 197 -20.99 -8.57 9.55
CA ASN A 197 -21.38 -9.80 8.82
C ASN A 197 -21.56 -9.56 7.30
N GLY A 198 -21.10 -8.42 6.79
CA GLY A 198 -21.37 -7.96 5.43
C GLY A 198 -22.78 -7.33 5.25
N PRO A 199 -23.09 -6.85 4.02
CA PRO A 199 -22.20 -6.74 2.88
C PRO A 199 -21.00 -5.83 3.19
N PHE A 200 -19.86 -6.13 2.58
CA PHE A 200 -18.64 -5.36 2.78
C PHE A 200 -18.54 -4.26 1.73
N ASP A 201 -18.29 -3.04 2.19
CA ASP A 201 -18.08 -1.88 1.33
C ASP A 201 -16.62 -1.85 0.90
N LEU A 202 -16.38 -2.15 -0.37
CA LEU A 202 -15.07 -2.14 -1.02
C LEU A 202 -14.87 -0.90 -1.91
N SER A 203 -15.83 0.04 -1.90
CA SER A 203 -15.80 1.26 -2.72
C SER A 203 -15.54 2.50 -1.89
N HIS A 204 -16.04 2.56 -0.65
CA HIS A 204 -15.80 3.65 0.31
C HIS A 204 -15.26 3.14 1.66
N HIS A 205 -14.97 1.84 1.75
CA HIS A 205 -14.35 1.18 2.91
C HIS A 205 -15.08 1.34 4.26
N THR A 206 -16.37 1.71 4.29
CA THR A 206 -17.09 2.05 5.55
C THR A 206 -17.15 0.94 6.62
N ASN A 207 -16.82 -0.31 6.26
CA ASN A 207 -16.65 -1.43 7.19
C ASN A 207 -15.46 -2.35 6.85
N THR A 208 -14.52 -1.89 6.01
CA THR A 208 -13.30 -2.60 5.62
C THR A 208 -12.07 -1.69 5.72
N HIS A 209 -10.89 -2.27 5.72
CA HIS A 209 -9.64 -1.52 5.66
C HIS A 209 -9.42 -0.95 4.24
N ASP A 210 -8.84 0.25 4.12
CA ASP A 210 -8.57 1.03 2.87
C ASP A 210 -7.68 0.32 1.80
N ARG A 211 -7.38 -0.97 1.99
CA ARG A 211 -6.61 -1.84 1.09
C ARG A 211 -7.36 -3.11 0.69
N VAL A 212 -8.51 -3.41 1.31
CA VAL A 212 -9.28 -4.62 1.02
C VAL A 212 -10.05 -4.42 -0.27
N VAL A 213 -9.69 -5.23 -1.27
CA VAL A 213 -10.22 -5.15 -2.64
C VAL A 213 -11.01 -6.40 -3.02
N GLY A 214 -11.09 -7.37 -2.11
CA GLY A 214 -11.91 -8.57 -2.21
C GLY A 214 -12.03 -9.25 -0.85
N ILE A 215 -13.19 -9.84 -0.55
CA ILE A 215 -13.41 -10.57 0.69
C ILE A 215 -14.44 -11.68 0.48
N ASP A 216 -14.09 -12.90 0.87
CA ASP A 216 -14.96 -14.09 0.77
C ASP A 216 -14.95 -14.84 2.11
N THR A 217 -16.00 -14.62 2.89
CA THR A 217 -16.15 -15.22 4.23
C THR A 217 -16.60 -16.68 4.20
N GLN A 218 -16.94 -17.23 3.03
CA GLN A 218 -17.24 -18.65 2.86
C GLN A 218 -15.97 -19.46 2.55
N LYS A 219 -15.08 -18.88 1.73
CA LYS A 219 -13.74 -19.45 1.48
C LYS A 219 -12.73 -19.14 2.59
N GLY A 220 -13.00 -18.12 3.41
CA GLY A 220 -12.06 -17.64 4.43
C GLY A 220 -10.85 -16.95 3.78
N THR A 221 -11.09 -16.03 2.85
CA THR A 221 -10.03 -15.33 2.11
C THR A 221 -10.28 -13.83 2.00
N VAL A 222 -9.22 -13.03 2.02
CA VAL A 222 -9.25 -11.59 1.74
C VAL A 222 -8.17 -11.23 0.71
N GLU A 223 -8.51 -10.35 -0.23
CA GLU A 223 -7.59 -9.79 -1.21
C GLU A 223 -7.21 -8.37 -0.78
N LEU A 224 -5.91 -8.11 -0.65
CA LEU A 224 -5.33 -6.86 -0.15
C LEU A 224 -4.36 -6.26 -1.16
N LEU A 225 -4.45 -4.93 -1.35
CA LEU A 225 -3.49 -4.16 -2.15
C LEU A 225 -2.11 -4.15 -1.47
N LEU A 226 -1.09 -4.57 -2.22
CA LEU A 226 0.32 -4.58 -1.78
C LEU A 226 0.98 -3.20 -1.91
N VAL A 227 2.21 -3.11 -1.44
CA VAL A 227 3.14 -2.00 -1.67
C VAL A 227 4.44 -2.56 -2.23
N ASN A 228 5.01 -1.86 -3.20
CA ASN A 228 6.32 -2.16 -3.76
C ASN A 228 7.42 -1.41 -2.98
N GLY A 229 8.54 -2.07 -2.73
CA GLY A 229 9.74 -1.47 -2.14
C GLY A 229 10.98 -2.31 -2.38
N PHE A 230 12.02 -2.05 -1.61
CA PHE A 230 13.30 -2.74 -1.71
C PHE A 230 13.83 -3.16 -0.34
N ASP A 231 14.71 -4.15 -0.34
CA ASP A 231 15.50 -4.62 0.79
C ASP A 231 16.75 -5.29 0.21
N ALA A 232 17.96 -4.96 0.70
CA ALA A 232 19.24 -5.44 0.19
C ALA A 232 19.34 -5.48 -1.36
N HIS A 233 19.00 -4.35 -2.01
CA HIS A 233 18.85 -4.17 -3.46
C HIS A 233 17.77 -5.00 -4.18
N GLN A 234 17.11 -5.95 -3.51
CA GLN A 234 16.08 -6.80 -4.09
C GLN A 234 14.69 -6.15 -4.02
N PRO A 235 13.87 -6.22 -5.08
CA PRO A 235 12.49 -5.73 -5.05
C PRO A 235 11.58 -6.67 -4.24
N ILE A 236 10.83 -6.09 -3.31
CA ILE A 236 9.95 -6.78 -2.37
C ILE A 236 8.50 -6.26 -2.45
N LEU A 237 7.57 -7.09 -1.97
CA LEU A 237 6.15 -6.83 -1.85
C LEU A 237 5.72 -6.95 -0.38
N TYR A 238 5.11 -5.91 0.17
CA TYR A 238 4.64 -5.89 1.56
C TYR A 238 3.19 -5.40 1.70
N LEU A 239 2.54 -5.74 2.81
CA LEU A 239 1.28 -5.11 3.23
C LEU A 239 1.58 -3.88 4.08
N SER A 240 0.64 -2.94 4.21
CA SER A 240 0.76 -1.82 5.15
C SER A 240 -0.58 -1.60 5.84
N THR A 241 -0.64 -1.89 7.14
CA THR A 241 -1.91 -2.19 7.84
C THR A 241 -2.27 -1.21 8.95
N ASP A 242 -1.29 -0.75 9.71
CA ASP A 242 -1.50 0.20 10.79
C ASP A 242 -0.36 1.22 10.80
N ALA A 243 -0.63 2.47 11.19
CA ALA A 243 0.41 3.49 11.28
C ALA A 243 0.17 4.46 12.46
N SER A 244 1.26 4.88 13.07
CA SER A 244 1.29 5.67 14.31
C SER A 244 0.91 7.15 14.16
N THR A 245 0.81 7.68 12.94
CA THR A 245 0.44 9.08 12.68
C THR A 245 -0.63 9.19 11.58
N PRO A 246 -1.47 10.24 11.57
CA PRO A 246 -2.48 10.43 10.52
C PRO A 246 -1.86 10.58 9.13
N LEU A 247 -0.69 11.22 9.02
CA LEU A 247 0.04 11.39 7.77
C LEU A 247 0.43 10.03 7.17
N ALA A 248 1.13 9.21 7.96
CA ALA A 248 1.54 7.88 7.52
C ALA A 248 0.31 7.00 7.20
N ALA A 249 -0.68 6.96 8.10
CA ALA A 249 -1.91 6.20 7.89
C ALA A 249 -2.64 6.57 6.59
N THR A 250 -2.65 7.86 6.23
CA THR A 250 -3.25 8.31 4.95
C THR A 250 -2.44 7.86 3.74
N LEU A 251 -1.12 8.07 3.74
CA LEU A 251 -0.25 7.70 2.62
C LEU A 251 -0.23 6.18 2.40
N GLU A 252 -0.13 5.44 3.50
CA GLU A 252 -0.05 3.99 3.54
C GLU A 252 -1.40 3.26 3.41
N ARG A 253 -2.53 3.99 3.38
CA ARG A 253 -3.89 3.38 3.40
C ARG A 253 -4.10 2.46 4.60
N ALA A 254 -3.49 2.82 5.73
CA ALA A 254 -3.40 2.04 6.94
C ALA A 254 -4.32 2.60 8.04
N ILE A 255 -4.64 1.78 9.04
CA ILE A 255 -5.39 2.22 10.22
C ILE A 255 -4.52 3.19 11.02
N TYR A 256 -5.06 4.35 11.39
CA TYR A 256 -4.38 5.26 12.31
C TYR A 256 -4.44 4.73 13.74
N VAL A 257 -3.31 4.20 14.22
CA VAL A 257 -3.16 3.58 15.54
C VAL A 257 -2.13 4.38 16.36
N PRO A 258 -2.52 5.49 17.01
CA PRO A 258 -1.59 6.42 17.67
C PRO A 258 -0.74 5.79 18.77
N VAL A 259 -1.21 4.70 19.38
CA VAL A 259 -0.48 4.01 20.45
C VAL A 259 0.84 3.43 19.96
N LEU A 260 0.95 3.04 18.68
CA LEU A 260 2.17 2.48 18.10
C LEU A 260 3.36 3.46 18.13
N ASN A 261 3.13 4.76 18.26
CA ASN A 261 4.23 5.73 18.42
C ASN A 261 5.07 5.47 19.70
N LYS A 262 4.52 4.73 20.67
CA LYS A 262 5.18 4.41 21.95
C LYS A 262 6.02 3.13 21.94
N LEU A 263 6.05 2.36 20.84
CA LEU A 263 6.86 1.13 20.79
C LEU A 263 8.32 1.41 21.14
N SER A 264 8.92 0.57 21.99
CA SER A 264 10.38 0.58 22.19
C SER A 264 11.08 0.16 20.89
N PHE A 265 12.22 0.72 20.47
CA PHE A 265 12.79 2.01 20.86
C PHE A 265 12.80 2.97 19.68
N LEU A 266 12.43 4.23 19.94
CA LEU A 266 12.50 5.31 18.96
C LEU A 266 13.94 5.52 18.48
N GLY A 267 14.23 5.26 17.20
CA GLY A 267 15.59 5.33 16.63
C GLY A 267 16.61 4.39 17.30
N GLY A 268 16.15 3.43 18.10
CA GLY A 268 16.98 2.49 18.86
C GLY A 268 16.75 1.07 18.37
N ASP A 269 16.83 0.89 17.06
CA ASP A 269 16.52 -0.34 16.36
C ASP A 269 17.29 -1.56 16.89
N ASP A 270 18.63 -1.48 16.88
CA ASP A 270 19.54 -2.48 17.44
C ASP A 270 19.57 -2.55 18.99
N PHE A 271 18.73 -1.78 19.70
CA PHE A 271 18.80 -1.74 21.17
C PHE A 271 18.11 -2.95 21.80
N LEU A 272 18.70 -3.47 22.89
CA LEU A 272 18.15 -4.57 23.67
C LEU A 272 16.74 -4.23 24.18
N GLY A 273 15.73 -4.91 23.62
CA GLY A 273 14.32 -4.66 23.91
C GLY A 273 13.61 -3.78 22.87
N SER A 274 14.21 -3.55 21.70
CA SER A 274 13.51 -2.92 20.58
C SER A 274 12.46 -3.85 19.99
N ALA A 275 11.29 -3.29 19.72
CA ALA A 275 10.22 -3.87 18.94
C ALA A 275 10.16 -3.29 17.51
N ARG A 276 11.00 -2.29 17.19
CA ARG A 276 11.00 -1.61 15.89
C ARG A 276 12.15 -2.09 15.00
N GLU A 277 11.95 -2.01 13.68
CA GLU A 277 12.96 -2.20 12.63
C GLU A 277 13.06 -0.95 11.74
N ARG A 278 14.17 -0.67 11.03
CA ARG A 278 14.32 0.54 10.19
C ARG A 278 13.62 0.42 8.84
N ILE A 279 12.81 1.43 8.48
CA ILE A 279 12.38 1.65 7.09
C ILE A 279 12.78 3.04 6.62
N PHE A 280 13.30 3.14 5.41
CA PHE A 280 13.86 4.35 4.84
C PHE A 280 12.90 4.92 3.79
N GLY A 281 12.41 6.12 4.06
CA GLY A 281 11.58 6.89 3.13
C GLY A 281 12.30 8.16 2.70
N LEU A 282 12.14 8.57 1.45
CA LEU A 282 12.72 9.80 0.92
C LEU A 282 11.63 10.84 0.63
N ILE A 283 11.79 12.07 1.12
CA ILE A 283 10.87 13.19 0.87
C ILE A 283 10.84 13.53 -0.62
N ASN A 284 12.04 13.73 -1.18
CA ASN A 284 12.28 14.06 -2.57
C ASN A 284 13.15 12.97 -3.22
N GLY A 285 13.41 13.14 -4.50
CA GLY A 285 14.09 12.19 -5.38
C GLY A 285 13.89 12.67 -6.80
N GLN A 286 14.08 11.80 -7.79
CA GLN A 286 13.48 12.06 -9.09
C GLN A 286 12.00 11.67 -9.09
N THR A 287 11.23 12.21 -10.02
CA THR A 287 9.80 11.95 -10.20
C THR A 287 9.51 11.66 -11.68
N GLY A 288 8.25 11.34 -11.99
CA GLY A 288 7.76 11.00 -13.32
C GLY A 288 7.39 9.52 -13.47
N ALA A 289 6.16 9.24 -13.90
CA ALA A 289 5.63 7.87 -14.07
C ALA A 289 6.39 6.96 -15.06
N THR A 290 7.29 7.51 -15.88
CA THR A 290 8.14 6.76 -16.82
C THR A 290 9.63 6.86 -16.50
N ASN A 291 10.00 7.39 -15.33
CA ASN A 291 11.38 7.60 -14.95
C ASN A 291 11.88 6.44 -14.06
N PRO A 292 12.82 5.59 -14.53
CA PRO A 292 13.34 4.44 -13.76
C PRO A 292 13.99 4.82 -12.43
N GLN A 293 14.31 6.10 -12.21
CA GLN A 293 14.88 6.64 -10.98
C GLN A 293 13.86 7.31 -10.06
N ALA A 294 12.57 7.27 -10.40
CA ALA A 294 11.53 7.88 -9.57
C ALA A 294 11.37 7.16 -8.22
N GLN A 295 11.31 7.92 -7.13
CA GLN A 295 11.21 7.41 -5.75
C GLN A 295 10.74 8.52 -4.79
N GLY A 296 10.16 8.11 -3.66
CA GLY A 296 9.90 8.99 -2.52
C GLY A 296 8.50 9.59 -2.50
N PHE A 297 8.21 10.37 -1.45
CA PHE A 297 6.87 10.86 -1.19
C PHE A 297 6.41 11.93 -2.20
N ASN A 298 7.32 12.71 -2.79
CA ASN A 298 7.00 13.56 -3.94
C ASN A 298 6.57 12.73 -5.16
N HIS A 299 7.23 11.61 -5.46
CA HIS A 299 6.84 10.72 -6.57
C HIS A 299 5.45 10.10 -6.32
N LEU A 300 5.24 9.54 -5.13
CA LEU A 300 3.94 9.00 -4.68
C LEU A 300 2.79 9.99 -4.91
N LEU A 301 2.99 11.25 -4.51
CA LEU A 301 1.95 12.27 -4.55
C LEU A 301 1.74 12.92 -5.92
N LEU A 302 2.73 12.87 -6.82
CA LEU A 302 2.65 13.49 -8.15
C LEU A 302 2.29 12.51 -9.26
N ASP A 303 2.76 11.26 -9.20
CA ASP A 303 2.82 10.38 -10.37
C ASP A 303 1.96 9.11 -10.26
N THR A 304 1.73 8.58 -9.06
CA THR A 304 1.22 7.20 -8.90
C THR A 304 -0.29 7.11 -8.67
N GLY A 305 -0.98 8.25 -8.60
CA GLY A 305 -2.41 8.31 -8.32
C GLY A 305 -2.78 8.04 -6.85
N ALA A 306 -1.86 8.24 -5.90
CA ALA A 306 -2.04 7.92 -4.47
C ALA A 306 -3.32 8.45 -3.80
N ALA A 307 -3.97 9.48 -4.36
CA ALA A 307 -5.26 9.96 -3.90
C ALA A 307 -6.42 8.98 -4.18
N LEU A 308 -6.37 8.21 -5.28
CA LEU A 308 -7.43 7.30 -5.74
C LEU A 308 -7.55 6.07 -4.82
N ASP A 309 -8.76 5.82 -4.30
CA ASP A 309 -9.01 4.71 -3.39
C ASP A 309 -8.95 3.32 -4.03
N ALA A 310 -8.56 2.35 -3.20
CA ALA A 310 -8.23 0.99 -3.60
C ALA A 310 -9.50 0.14 -3.72
N THR A 311 -10.25 0.35 -4.79
CA THR A 311 -11.49 -0.39 -5.07
C THR A 311 -11.27 -1.52 -6.08
N PRO A 312 -12.15 -2.54 -6.14
CA PRO A 312 -12.07 -3.62 -7.13
C PRO A 312 -12.00 -3.16 -8.60
N GLU A 313 -12.49 -1.95 -8.88
CA GLU A 313 -12.51 -1.33 -10.21
C GLU A 313 -11.21 -0.58 -10.55
N ASN A 314 -10.51 -0.05 -9.54
CA ASN A 314 -9.36 0.87 -9.69
C ASN A 314 -8.01 0.22 -9.32
N ILE A 315 -8.00 -0.99 -8.76
CA ILE A 315 -6.77 -1.79 -8.60
C ILE A 315 -6.11 -2.10 -9.96
N GLY A 316 -4.78 -2.16 -9.97
CA GLY A 316 -3.99 -2.49 -11.16
C GLY A 316 -4.04 -1.49 -12.33
N THR A 317 -4.80 -0.39 -12.27
CA THR A 317 -4.87 0.56 -13.39
C THR A 317 -3.62 1.44 -13.47
N GLY A 318 -2.58 0.96 -14.17
CA GLY A 318 -1.38 1.72 -14.50
C GLY A 318 -0.25 1.66 -13.48
N LYS A 319 -0.39 0.89 -12.39
CA LYS A 319 0.68 0.65 -11.41
C LYS A 319 1.65 -0.40 -11.93
N ALA A 320 2.68 0.03 -12.66
CA ALA A 320 3.88 -0.78 -12.84
C ALA A 320 4.57 -0.94 -11.47
N ILE A 321 4.99 -2.15 -11.14
CA ILE A 321 5.59 -2.55 -9.84
C ILE A 321 6.74 -1.62 -9.43
N ASP A 322 7.52 -1.16 -10.41
CA ASP A 322 8.67 -0.27 -10.26
C ASP A 322 8.31 1.22 -10.17
N HIS A 323 7.04 1.63 -10.29
CA HIS A 323 6.60 3.04 -10.39
C HIS A 323 5.29 3.35 -9.64
N ALA A 324 4.84 2.46 -8.75
CA ALA A 324 3.50 2.50 -8.17
C ALA A 324 3.36 3.20 -6.79
N ASP A 325 4.46 3.32 -6.05
CA ASP A 325 4.48 3.48 -4.58
C ASP A 325 5.64 4.43 -4.18
N PRO A 326 5.85 4.81 -2.90
CA PRO A 326 7.03 5.62 -2.55
C PRO A 326 8.34 4.85 -2.75
N LEU A 327 8.28 3.51 -2.91
CA LEU A 327 9.41 2.61 -3.03
C LEU A 327 10.37 2.74 -1.84
N ASN A 328 9.82 2.64 -0.63
CA ASN A 328 10.60 2.64 0.61
C ASN A 328 11.58 1.46 0.62
N VAL A 329 12.70 1.63 1.33
CA VAL A 329 13.70 0.57 1.55
C VAL A 329 13.57 0.05 2.98
N GLN A 330 13.54 -1.27 3.16
CA GLN A 330 13.52 -1.93 4.46
C GLN A 330 14.94 -2.33 4.89
N GLY A 331 15.19 -2.37 6.20
CA GLY A 331 16.49 -2.76 6.79
C GLY A 331 16.68 -4.28 6.87
N ASP A 332 15.83 -4.97 7.65
CA ASP A 332 15.93 -6.41 7.89
C ASP A 332 14.74 -7.21 7.35
N PHE A 333 14.95 -7.98 6.29
CA PHE A 333 13.93 -8.86 5.73
C PHE A 333 13.65 -10.10 6.62
N PRO A 334 12.39 -10.59 6.70
CA PRO A 334 12.08 -11.87 7.33
C PRO A 334 12.75 -13.05 6.61
N THR A 335 13.94 -13.43 7.07
CA THR A 335 14.71 -14.57 6.59
C THR A 335 15.00 -15.55 7.72
N LEU A 336 15.25 -16.81 7.37
CA LEU A 336 15.79 -17.85 8.26
C LEU A 336 17.15 -18.37 7.79
N ALA A 337 17.67 -17.84 6.68
CA ALA A 337 18.94 -18.26 6.09
C ALA A 337 20.14 -17.67 6.87
N ASP A 338 20.00 -16.44 7.38
CA ASP A 338 20.98 -15.81 8.27
C ASP A 338 20.37 -15.66 9.68
N PRO A 339 20.95 -16.29 10.73
CA PRO A 339 20.47 -16.18 12.10
C PRO A 339 20.56 -14.78 12.73
N MET A 340 21.38 -13.86 12.20
CA MET A 340 21.47 -12.48 12.66
C MET A 340 20.22 -11.72 12.21
N HIS A 341 20.01 -11.64 10.89
CA HIS A 341 18.86 -10.99 10.26
C HIS A 341 17.53 -11.62 10.70
N ALA A 342 17.48 -12.96 10.86
CA ALA A 342 16.32 -13.67 11.41
C ALA A 342 15.90 -13.23 12.83
N ASN A 343 16.83 -12.69 13.63
CA ASN A 343 16.56 -12.18 14.96
C ASN A 343 16.39 -10.65 15.00
N ALA A 344 16.66 -9.96 13.89
CA ALA A 344 16.51 -8.52 13.73
C ALA A 344 15.17 -8.10 13.09
N TYR A 345 14.45 -8.98 12.38
CA TYR A 345 13.17 -8.60 11.77
C TYR A 345 12.06 -8.19 12.78
N SER A 346 11.35 -7.11 12.43
CA SER A 346 10.04 -6.73 12.99
C SER A 346 9.14 -6.14 11.90
N PRO A 347 7.82 -6.44 11.87
CA PRO A 347 6.87 -5.74 11.00
C PRO A 347 6.57 -4.30 11.45
N ALA A 348 7.05 -3.87 12.62
CA ALA A 348 6.81 -2.54 13.17
C ALA A 348 7.95 -1.57 12.79
N TRP A 349 7.86 -0.96 11.63
CA TRP A 349 8.96 -0.22 11.03
C TRP A 349 9.03 1.25 11.49
N ASP A 350 10.18 1.70 11.99
CA ASP A 350 10.52 3.06 12.38
C ASP A 350 11.06 3.84 11.17
N LEU A 351 10.28 4.82 10.69
CA LEU A 351 10.62 5.60 9.52
C LEU A 351 11.85 6.49 9.77
N GLN A 352 12.93 6.18 9.07
CA GLN A 352 14.09 7.03 8.86
C GLN A 352 13.80 7.92 7.65
N LEU A 353 13.67 9.24 7.84
CA LEU A 353 13.20 10.15 6.80
C LEU A 353 14.35 10.94 6.17
N GLY A 354 14.70 10.58 4.94
CA GLY A 354 15.74 11.24 4.15
C GLY A 354 15.21 12.36 3.25
N GLN A 355 16.07 13.33 2.97
CA GLN A 355 15.89 14.35 1.94
C GLN A 355 17.21 14.57 1.20
N TRP A 356 17.20 14.40 -0.12
CA TRP A 356 18.31 14.80 -0.98
C TRP A 356 18.59 16.29 -0.88
N THR A 357 19.85 16.65 -0.69
CA THR A 357 20.29 18.04 -0.65
C THR A 357 20.16 18.72 -2.01
N ASN A 358 19.98 20.04 -2.01
CA ASN A 358 19.97 20.84 -3.25
C ASN A 358 21.24 20.68 -4.09
N ALA A 359 22.39 20.39 -3.44
CA ALA A 359 23.66 20.11 -4.13
C ALA A 359 23.65 18.77 -4.85
N ALA A 360 23.13 17.70 -4.22
CA ALA A 360 22.99 16.40 -4.86
C ALA A 360 21.99 16.46 -6.03
N VAL A 361 20.85 17.13 -5.84
CA VAL A 361 19.81 17.32 -6.87
C VAL A 361 20.35 18.13 -8.07
N SER A 362 21.10 19.22 -7.84
CA SER A 362 21.65 20.03 -8.93
C SER A 362 22.72 19.31 -9.76
N GLN A 363 23.33 18.27 -9.21
CA GLN A 363 24.30 17.39 -9.89
C GLN A 363 23.66 16.13 -10.47
N GLY A 364 22.35 15.91 -10.29
CA GLY A 364 21.64 14.72 -10.75
C GLY A 364 21.94 13.43 -9.96
N LEU A 365 22.55 13.56 -8.78
CA LEU A 365 22.93 12.44 -7.91
C LEU A 365 21.75 11.81 -7.16
N ASN A 366 20.56 12.43 -7.21
CA ASN A 366 19.36 12.03 -6.49
C ASN A 366 18.62 10.84 -7.11
N THR A 367 19.36 9.79 -7.48
CA THR A 367 18.85 8.55 -8.09
C THR A 367 18.10 7.66 -7.08
N ARG A 368 17.36 6.67 -7.59
CA ARG A 368 16.69 5.66 -6.75
C ARG A 368 17.70 4.91 -5.90
N GLN A 369 17.35 4.70 -4.63
CA GLN A 369 18.07 3.90 -3.66
C GLN A 369 17.29 2.60 -3.39
N THR A 370 18.01 1.49 -3.20
CA THR A 370 17.38 0.16 -3.03
C THR A 370 17.97 -0.64 -1.86
N ASP A 371 18.87 -0.05 -1.08
CA ASP A 371 19.55 -0.65 0.06
C ASP A 371 19.75 0.39 1.18
N GLU A 372 19.78 -0.04 2.45
CA GLU A 372 19.95 0.86 3.58
C GLU A 372 21.39 1.35 3.78
N ASN A 373 22.39 0.51 3.52
CA ASN A 373 23.80 0.87 3.67
C ASN A 373 24.20 1.93 2.65
N ASP A 374 23.71 1.85 1.42
CA ASP A 374 23.85 2.90 0.41
C ASP A 374 23.23 4.24 0.87
N ILE A 375 22.02 4.22 1.44
CA ILE A 375 21.39 5.44 1.98
C ILE A 375 22.23 6.02 3.13
N LEU A 376 22.70 5.19 4.05
CA LEU A 376 23.55 5.62 5.17
C LEU A 376 24.92 6.15 4.68
N ASN A 377 25.49 5.57 3.63
CA ASN A 377 26.70 6.06 2.98
C ASN A 377 26.50 7.43 2.32
N LEU A 378 25.34 7.67 1.70
CA LEU A 378 24.96 8.98 1.14
C LEU A 378 24.70 10.03 2.22
N VAL A 379 24.19 9.63 3.38
CA VAL A 379 24.06 10.48 4.58
C VAL A 379 25.44 10.87 5.12
N ASN A 380 26.37 9.91 5.25
CA ASN A 380 27.74 10.16 5.68
C ASN A 380 28.51 11.10 4.73
N GLN A 381 28.17 11.09 3.43
CA GLN A 381 28.70 12.02 2.43
C GLN A 381 28.00 13.40 2.42
N GLY A 382 26.94 13.60 3.20
CA GLY A 382 26.14 14.82 3.22
C GLY A 382 25.28 15.04 1.97
N LEU A 383 25.05 13.99 1.16
CA LEU A 383 24.21 14.05 -0.04
C LEU A 383 22.72 13.90 0.31
N ILE A 384 22.41 13.10 1.33
CA ILE A 384 21.11 12.99 1.99
C ILE A 384 21.21 13.58 3.40
N THR A 385 20.16 14.30 3.83
CA THR A 385 19.99 14.84 5.18
C THR A 385 18.62 14.46 5.72
N GLY A 386 18.32 14.81 6.98
CA GLY A 386 16.94 14.83 7.47
C GLY A 386 16.13 15.99 6.88
N PRO A 387 14.83 16.07 7.19
CA PRO A 387 13.92 17.07 6.62
C PRO A 387 14.43 18.51 6.81
N GLY A 388 14.44 19.30 5.74
CA GLY A 388 14.92 20.69 5.77
C GLY A 388 16.42 20.88 6.02
N GLY A 389 17.22 19.82 5.92
CA GLY A 389 18.65 19.87 6.26
C GLY A 389 18.97 19.55 7.73
N ALA A 390 18.00 19.02 8.48
CA ALA A 390 18.22 18.47 9.81
C ALA A 390 19.18 17.25 9.78
N PRO A 391 19.70 16.79 10.93
CA PRO A 391 20.32 15.47 11.03
C PRO A 391 19.37 14.38 10.51
N PHE A 392 19.92 13.41 9.78
CA PHE A 392 19.18 12.23 9.33
C PHE A 392 18.88 11.29 10.50
N GLY A 393 17.76 10.57 10.43
CA GLY A 393 17.38 9.53 11.37
C GLY A 393 15.87 9.38 11.52
N SER A 394 15.47 8.72 12.61
CA SER A 394 14.07 8.43 12.93
C SER A 394 13.25 9.71 13.10
N VAL A 395 12.07 9.74 12.48
CA VAL A 395 11.06 10.78 12.72
C VAL A 395 9.97 10.36 13.72
N GLY A 396 10.13 9.21 14.38
CA GLY A 396 9.13 8.69 15.32
C GLY A 396 7.80 8.38 14.67
N ILE A 397 7.85 7.74 13.50
CA ILE A 397 6.68 7.22 12.80
C ILE A 397 6.88 5.72 12.64
N VAL A 398 6.12 4.95 13.43
CA VAL A 398 5.95 3.50 13.23
C VAL A 398 4.89 3.23 12.16
N ILE A 399 5.18 2.26 11.28
CA ILE A 399 4.28 1.68 10.28
C ILE A 399 4.31 0.15 10.45
N ASN A 400 3.14 -0.48 10.59
CA ASN A 400 2.98 -1.94 10.60
C ASN A 400 2.89 -2.46 9.16
N CYS A 401 4.03 -2.84 8.56
CA CYS A 401 4.09 -3.24 7.16
C CYS A 401 4.87 -4.54 6.86
N PRO A 402 4.28 -5.72 7.13
CA PRO A 402 4.97 -7.01 6.96
C PRO A 402 5.25 -7.38 5.50
N PRO A 403 6.46 -7.85 5.16
CA PRO A 403 6.78 -8.42 3.85
C PRO A 403 6.04 -9.71 3.58
N ILE A 404 5.51 -9.82 2.36
CA ILE A 404 4.75 -10.97 1.87
C ILE A 404 5.52 -11.76 0.83
N ALA A 405 6.34 -11.11 -0.01
CA ALA A 405 7.16 -11.77 -1.02
C ALA A 405 8.34 -10.92 -1.50
N PHE A 406 9.26 -11.56 -2.24
CA PHE A 406 10.31 -10.93 -3.05
C PHE A 406 10.11 -11.30 -4.53
N LEU A 407 10.54 -10.48 -5.49
CA LEU A 407 10.32 -10.81 -6.91
C LEU A 407 11.47 -11.63 -7.52
N ASN A 408 12.70 -11.19 -7.28
CA ASN A 408 13.91 -11.70 -7.92
C ASN A 408 14.61 -12.72 -7.01
N GLU A 409 15.53 -12.25 -6.17
CA GLU A 409 16.24 -13.07 -5.19
C GLU A 409 15.74 -12.70 -3.78
N ALA A 410 15.92 -13.60 -2.83
CA ALA A 410 15.56 -13.31 -1.44
C ALA A 410 16.57 -12.30 -0.88
N PRO A 411 16.14 -11.24 -0.17
CA PRO A 411 17.05 -10.37 0.57
C PRO A 411 17.64 -11.18 1.74
N THR A 412 18.84 -11.72 1.54
CA THR A 412 19.54 -12.55 2.55
C THR A 412 20.99 -12.16 2.76
N ASN A 413 21.50 -11.16 2.04
CA ASN A 413 22.81 -10.56 2.26
C ASN A 413 22.68 -9.06 1.94
N PRO A 414 22.98 -8.15 2.87
CA PRO A 414 23.15 -6.72 2.58
C PRO A 414 24.42 -6.43 1.75
#